data_AF-A0A496T648-F1
#
_entry.id   AF-A0A496T648-F1
#
_cell.length_a   1.000
_cell.length_b   1.000
_cell.length_c   1.000
_cell.angle_alpha   90.00
_cell.angle_beta   90.00
_cell.angle_gamma   90.00
#
_symmetry.space_group_name_H-M   'P 1'
#
loop_
_entity.id
_entity.type
_entity.pdbx_description
1 polymer ?
#
loop_
_entity_poly.entity_id
_entity_poly.type
_entity_poly.pdbx_seq_one_letter_code
_entity_poly.pdbx_strand_id
1 'polypeptide(L)'
;MQVTSHKNISLLEAQRYCRRLARAHYENFTVGSLLLPRELRQHVYNVYAYARVADDFADELLSDEESLAKLTDWEHKLEACYQGETDHPVFVALADTIQQFQIPITPFRSLLRAFRQ
;
A
#
# COMPACT_ATOMS: atom_id res chain seq x y z
N MET A 1 -25.18 7.14 -22.05
CA MET A 1 -24.74 5.76 -21.80
C MET A 1 -23.23 5.69 -22.06
N GLN A 2 -22.41 5.93 -21.04
CA GLN A 2 -20.96 5.75 -21.10
C GLN A 2 -20.60 4.71 -20.06
N VAL A 3 -20.36 3.48 -20.52
CA VAL A 3 -19.81 2.41 -19.69
C VAL A 3 -18.33 2.73 -19.55
N THR A 4 -17.94 3.38 -18.45
CA THR A 4 -16.54 3.51 -18.07
C THR A 4 -16.04 2.11 -17.75
N SER A 5 -15.24 1.54 -18.65
CA SER A 5 -14.53 0.29 -18.43
C SER A 5 -13.52 0.52 -17.31
N HIS A 6 -13.96 0.38 -16.05
CA HIS A 6 -13.07 0.29 -14.90
C HIS A 6 -12.30 -1.02 -15.06
N LYS A 7 -11.09 -0.92 -15.59
CA LYS A 7 -10.20 -2.08 -15.74
C LYS A 7 -9.77 -2.48 -14.32
N ASN A 8 -10.55 -3.36 -13.69
CA ASN A 8 -10.20 -3.97 -12.41
C ASN A 8 -8.83 -4.63 -12.55
N ILE A 9 -7.83 -4.13 -11.81
CA ILE A 9 -6.48 -4.68 -11.82
C ILE A 9 -6.51 -6.08 -11.19
N SER A 10 -5.85 -7.05 -11.82
CA SER A 10 -5.78 -8.39 -11.23
C SER A 10 -4.85 -8.42 -10.02
N LEU A 11 -5.10 -9.35 -9.07
CA LEU A 11 -4.23 -9.55 -7.92
C LEU A 11 -2.77 -9.77 -8.31
N LEU A 12 -2.52 -10.53 -9.38
CA LEU A 12 -1.16 -10.79 -9.88
C LEU A 12 -0.47 -9.51 -10.38
N GLU A 13 -1.19 -8.64 -11.08
CA GLU A 13 -0.66 -7.35 -11.54
C GLU A 13 -0.38 -6.41 -10.37
N ALA A 14 -1.29 -6.36 -9.41
CA ALA A 14 -1.16 -5.62 -8.16
C ALA A 14 0.07 -6.08 -7.34
N GLN A 15 0.23 -7.39 -7.13
CA GLN A 15 1.39 -7.97 -6.45
C GLN A 15 2.70 -7.67 -7.18
N ARG A 16 2.71 -7.72 -8.53
CA ARG A 16 3.87 -7.32 -9.34
C ARG A 16 4.21 -5.84 -9.18
N TYR A 17 3.19 -4.97 -9.11
CA TYR A 17 3.38 -3.55 -8.84
C TYR A 17 4.06 -3.35 -7.48
N CYS A 18 3.52 -3.91 -6.40
CA CYS A 18 4.09 -3.80 -5.06
C CYS A 18 5.52 -4.33 -4.99
N ARG A 19 5.78 -5.47 -5.65
CA ARG A 19 7.13 -6.05 -5.73
C ARG A 19 8.11 -5.14 -6.46
N ARG A 20 7.70 -4.49 -7.55
CA ARG A 20 8.56 -3.54 -8.27
C ARG A 20 8.85 -2.31 -7.42
N LEU A 21 7.84 -1.75 -6.75
CA LEU A 21 8.01 -0.61 -5.86
C LEU A 21 8.97 -0.94 -4.72
N ALA A 22 8.75 -2.06 -4.02
CA ALA A 22 9.64 -2.52 -2.96
C ALA A 22 11.08 -2.78 -3.44
N ARG A 23 11.23 -3.27 -4.68
CA ARG A 23 12.56 -3.50 -5.28
C ARG A 23 13.23 -2.26 -5.83
N ALA A 24 12.51 -1.19 -6.15
CA ALA A 24 13.12 0.06 -6.57
C ALA A 24 13.89 0.71 -5.40
N HIS A 25 13.42 0.49 -4.17
CA HIS A 25 14.07 0.95 -2.93
C HIS A 25 15.00 -0.12 -2.31
N TYR A 26 15.64 -0.95 -3.17
CA TYR A 26 16.32 -2.19 -2.79
C TYR A 26 17.45 -2.03 -1.75
N GLU A 27 18.15 -0.89 -1.74
CA GLU A 27 19.37 -0.74 -0.94
C GLU A 27 19.16 -0.96 0.57
N ASN A 28 17.95 -0.65 1.09
CA ASN A 28 17.63 -0.85 2.50
C ASN A 28 16.95 -2.20 2.82
N PHE A 29 16.39 -2.89 1.81
CA PHE A 29 15.50 -4.04 2.04
C PHE A 29 16.11 -5.41 1.70
N THR A 30 17.26 -5.43 1.03
CA THR A 30 17.88 -6.67 0.52
C THR A 30 18.30 -7.62 1.64
N VAL A 31 18.85 -7.09 2.74
CA VAL A 31 19.40 -7.94 3.83
C VAL A 31 18.30 -8.55 4.70
N GLY A 32 17.26 -7.76 5.04
CA GLY A 32 16.14 -8.23 5.87
C GLY A 32 15.22 -9.21 5.14
N SER A 33 15.00 -9.04 3.83
CA SER A 33 14.09 -9.89 3.05
C SER A 33 14.67 -11.24 2.63
N LEU A 34 16.00 -11.40 2.65
CA LEU A 34 16.68 -12.67 2.39
C LEU A 34 16.46 -13.68 3.53
N LEU A 35 16.28 -13.21 4.76
CA LEU A 35 15.96 -14.03 5.93
C LEU A 35 14.48 -14.45 5.99
N LEU A 36 13.61 -13.84 5.17
CA LEU A 36 12.19 -14.19 5.14
C LEU A 36 11.92 -15.45 4.31
N PRO A 37 11.04 -16.35 4.79
CA PRO A 37 10.49 -17.45 4.00
C PRO A 37 9.94 -16.94 2.66
N ARG A 38 10.17 -17.68 1.59
CA ARG A 38 9.80 -17.29 0.22
C ARG A 38 8.32 -16.90 0.08
N GLU A 39 7.46 -17.58 0.84
CA GLU A 39 6.01 -17.38 0.85
C GLU A 39 5.60 -16.03 1.44
N LEU A 40 6.33 -15.54 2.47
CA LEU A 40 6.01 -14.27 3.12
C LEU A 40 6.50 -13.05 2.35
N ARG A 41 7.49 -13.22 1.45
CA ARG A 41 8.13 -12.09 0.75
C ARG A 41 7.12 -11.24 -0.01
N GLN A 42 6.12 -11.85 -0.66
CA GLN A 42 5.12 -11.09 -1.40
C GLN A 42 4.24 -10.22 -0.48
N HIS A 43 3.80 -10.77 0.65
CA HIS A 43 3.02 -10.04 1.65
C HIS A 43 3.81 -8.88 2.24
N VAL A 44 5.09 -9.09 2.50
CA VAL A 44 5.99 -8.02 2.95
C VAL A 44 6.13 -6.93 1.89
N TYR A 45 6.24 -7.26 0.60
CA TYR A 45 6.25 -6.24 -0.46
C TYR A 45 4.94 -5.46 -0.52
N ASN A 46 3.80 -6.10 -0.26
CA ASN A 46 2.49 -5.43 -0.27
C ASN A 46 2.37 -4.42 0.88
N VAL A 47 2.76 -4.82 2.10
CA VAL A 47 2.78 -3.92 3.27
C VAL A 47 3.80 -2.81 3.09
N TYR A 48 4.99 -3.12 2.59
CA TYR A 48 6.02 -2.11 2.31
C TYR A 48 5.54 -1.10 1.26
N ALA A 49 4.90 -1.54 0.19
CA ALA A 49 4.36 -0.66 -0.84
C ALA A 49 3.33 0.32 -0.27
N TYR A 50 2.47 -0.13 0.64
CA TYR A 50 1.54 0.75 1.35
C TYR A 50 2.26 1.83 2.16
N ALA A 51 3.25 1.42 2.97
CA ALA A 51 4.03 2.34 3.80
C ALA A 51 4.80 3.35 2.96
N ARG A 52 5.43 2.90 1.87
CA ARG A 52 6.27 3.75 1.01
C ARG A 52 5.47 4.82 0.28
N VAL A 53 4.26 4.49 -0.22
CA VAL A 53 3.41 5.48 -0.87
C VAL A 53 2.91 6.52 0.14
N ALA A 54 2.60 6.11 1.37
CA ALA A 54 2.23 7.05 2.43
C ALA A 54 3.40 7.97 2.82
N ASP A 55 4.61 7.43 2.90
CA ASP A 55 5.85 8.17 3.15
C ASP A 55 6.14 9.18 2.01
N ASP A 56 5.93 8.79 0.75
CA ASP A 56 6.00 9.71 -0.41
C ASP A 56 5.01 10.87 -0.34
N PHE A 57 3.88 10.72 0.36
CA PHE A 57 2.93 11.80 0.56
C PHE A 57 3.35 12.76 1.67
N ALA A 58 4.18 12.31 2.60
CA ALA A 58 4.77 13.12 3.65
C ALA A 58 6.08 13.82 3.22
N ASP A 59 6.43 13.76 1.93
CA ASP A 59 7.63 14.40 1.37
C ASP A 59 7.64 15.93 1.58
N GLU A 60 8.78 16.45 2.04
CA GLU A 60 9.04 17.88 2.32
C GLU A 60 8.90 18.80 1.10
N LEU A 61 8.87 18.23 -0.11
CA LEU A 61 8.65 18.98 -1.36
C LEU A 61 7.19 19.38 -1.60
N LEU A 62 6.24 18.77 -0.87
CA LEU A 62 4.82 19.12 -0.93
C LEU A 62 4.49 20.23 0.06
N SER A 63 3.47 21.04 -0.24
CA SER A 63 2.89 21.89 0.80
C SER A 63 2.16 21.05 1.85
N ASP A 64 2.08 21.55 3.09
CA ASP A 64 1.38 20.89 4.19
C ASP A 64 -0.07 20.51 3.82
N GLU A 65 -0.76 21.38 3.07
CA GLU A 65 -2.12 21.15 2.60
C GLU A 65 -2.20 19.98 1.59
N GLU A 66 -1.29 19.94 0.62
CA GLU A 66 -1.25 18.87 -0.38
C GLU A 66 -0.87 17.51 0.23
N SER A 67 0.09 17.51 1.16
CA SER A 67 0.48 16.32 1.93
C SER A 67 -0.71 15.77 2.71
N LEU A 68 -1.39 16.63 3.48
CA LEU A 68 -2.55 16.24 4.28
C LEU A 68 -3.71 15.72 3.40
N ALA A 69 -3.97 16.37 2.26
CA ALA A 69 -5.00 15.93 1.33
C ALA A 69 -4.72 14.53 0.78
N LYS A 70 -3.47 14.25 0.37
CA LYS A 70 -3.05 12.93 -0.13
C LYS A 70 -3.12 11.86 0.95
N LEU A 71 -2.64 12.15 2.17
CA LEU A 71 -2.73 11.24 3.31
C LEU A 71 -4.18 10.97 3.73
N THR A 72 -5.08 11.92 3.54
CA THR A 72 -6.53 11.74 3.79
C THR A 72 -7.17 10.85 2.74
N ASP A 73 -6.90 11.09 1.45
CA ASP A 73 -7.37 10.21 0.37
C ASP A 73 -6.85 8.77 0.55
N TRP A 74 -5.58 8.62 0.96
CA TRP A 74 -4.99 7.32 1.23
C TRP A 74 -5.64 6.59 2.42
N GLU A 75 -6.05 7.32 3.45
CA GLU A 75 -6.84 6.77 4.57
C GLU A 75 -8.21 6.29 4.08
N HIS A 76 -8.92 7.07 3.25
CA HIS A 76 -10.20 6.63 2.68
C HIS A 76 -10.07 5.36 1.83
N LYS A 77 -8.98 5.22 1.06
CA LYS A 77 -8.70 3.99 0.29
C LYS A 77 -8.40 2.79 1.20
N LEU A 78 -7.75 3.01 2.34
CA LEU A 78 -7.58 1.98 3.36
C LEU A 78 -8.94 1.51 3.90
N GLU A 79 -9.85 2.43 4.24
CA GLU A 79 -11.20 2.07 4.68
C GLU A 79 -11.95 1.25 3.63
N ALA A 80 -11.93 1.71 2.38
CA ALA A 80 -12.59 1.03 1.27
C ALA A 80 -11.99 -0.38 1.06
N CYS A 81 -10.67 -0.52 1.16
CA CYS A 81 -9.98 -1.81 1.12
C CYS A 81 -10.49 -2.78 2.19
N TYR A 82 -10.73 -2.31 3.42
CA TYR A 82 -11.29 -3.14 4.50
C TYR A 82 -12.78 -3.46 4.32
N GLN A 83 -13.49 -2.71 3.47
CA GLN A 83 -14.87 -2.99 3.05
C GLN A 83 -14.95 -3.88 1.79
N GLY A 84 -13.80 -4.22 1.18
CA GLY A 84 -13.73 -5.02 -0.04
C GLY A 84 -13.83 -4.20 -1.34
N GLU A 85 -13.77 -2.88 -1.24
CA GLU A 85 -13.87 -1.95 -2.36
C GLU A 85 -12.49 -1.32 -2.64
N THR A 86 -11.77 -1.84 -3.62
CA THR A 86 -10.46 -1.28 -3.99
C THR A 86 -10.14 -1.48 -5.46
N ASP A 87 -9.67 -0.42 -6.11
CA ASP A 87 -9.21 -0.39 -7.50
C ASP A 87 -7.71 -0.11 -7.63
N HIS A 88 -7.08 0.41 -6.57
CA HIS A 88 -5.67 0.78 -6.57
C HIS A 88 -4.78 -0.47 -6.38
N PRO A 89 -3.70 -0.66 -7.18
CA PRO A 89 -2.84 -1.84 -7.13
C PRO A 89 -2.32 -2.17 -5.73
N VAL A 90 -1.90 -1.16 -4.97
CA VAL A 90 -1.38 -1.36 -3.61
C VAL A 90 -2.45 -1.96 -2.70
N PHE A 91 -3.67 -1.43 -2.75
CA PHE A 91 -4.76 -1.89 -1.89
C PHE A 91 -5.34 -3.23 -2.35
N VAL A 92 -5.37 -3.51 -3.66
CA VAL A 92 -5.73 -4.86 -4.17
C VAL A 92 -4.78 -5.93 -3.64
N ALA A 93 -3.46 -5.67 -3.65
CA ALA A 93 -2.49 -6.62 -3.10
C ALA A 93 -2.47 -6.64 -1.57
N LEU A 94 -2.74 -5.51 -0.92
CA LEU A 94 -2.83 -5.41 0.53
C LEU A 94 -4.06 -6.15 1.07
N ALA A 95 -5.21 -6.07 0.39
CA ALA A 95 -6.43 -6.77 0.77
C ALA A 95 -6.21 -8.28 0.90
N ASP A 96 -5.54 -8.90 -0.09
CA ASP A 96 -5.13 -10.31 -0.06
C ASP A 96 -4.28 -10.64 1.19
N THR A 97 -3.35 -9.75 1.54
CA THR A 97 -2.49 -9.92 2.72
C THR A 97 -3.27 -9.74 4.02
N ILE A 98 -4.14 -8.73 4.10
CA ILE A 98 -5.02 -8.48 5.26
C ILE A 98 -5.91 -9.69 5.51
N GLN A 99 -6.54 -10.23 4.45
CA GLN A 99 -7.43 -11.37 4.56
C GLN A 99 -6.68 -12.65 4.97
N GLN A 100 -5.50 -12.90 4.40
CA GLN A 100 -4.72 -14.10 4.73
C GLN A 100 -4.24 -14.12 6.20
N PHE A 101 -3.85 -12.98 6.74
CA PHE A 101 -3.28 -12.88 8.11
C PHE A 101 -4.23 -12.25 9.13
N GLN A 102 -5.46 -11.92 8.74
CA GLN A 102 -6.47 -11.27 9.59
C GLN A 102 -5.93 -10.00 10.29
N ILE A 103 -5.22 -9.17 9.52
CA ILE A 103 -4.52 -8.00 10.06
C ILE A 103 -5.55 -6.91 10.41
N PRO A 104 -5.63 -6.43 11.65
CA PRO A 104 -6.53 -5.33 12.00
C PRO A 104 -6.14 -4.04 11.29
N ILE A 105 -7.09 -3.14 11.05
CA ILE A 105 -6.83 -1.85 10.39
C ILE A 105 -5.95 -0.90 11.22
N THR A 106 -5.93 -1.09 12.54
CA THR A 106 -5.30 -0.17 13.50
C THR A 106 -3.84 0.15 13.18
N PRO A 107 -2.93 -0.82 12.91
CA PRO A 107 -1.53 -0.52 12.63
C PRO A 107 -1.35 0.34 11.36
N PHE A 108 -2.18 0.12 10.33
CA PHE A 108 -2.13 0.91 9.09
C PHE A 108 -2.57 2.35 9.33
N ARG A 109 -3.67 2.56 10.06
CA ARG A 109 -4.09 3.92 10.49
C ARG A 109 -3.05 4.60 11.38
N SER A 110 -2.45 3.86 12.32
CA SER A 110 -1.39 4.38 13.18
C SER A 110 -0.17 4.85 12.37
N LEU A 111 0.18 4.13 11.30
CA LEU A 111 1.24 4.55 10.39
C LEU A 111 0.92 5.89 9.70
N LEU A 112 -0.29 6.06 9.16
CA LEU A 112 -0.69 7.33 8.54
C LEU A 112 -0.72 8.49 9.53
N ARG A 113 -1.12 8.23 10.78
CA ARG A 113 -1.07 9.25 11.83
C ARG A 113 0.35 9.71 12.13
N ALA A 114 1.32 8.80 12.07
CA ALA A 114 2.73 9.15 12.27
C ALA A 114 3.26 10.06 11.16
N PHE A 115 2.81 9.89 9.92
CA PHE A 115 3.19 10.75 8.78
C PHE A 115 2.52 12.13 8.76
N ARG A 116 1.51 12.37 9.61
CA ARG A 116 0.82 13.67 9.73
C ARG A 116 1.41 14.56 10.83
N GLN A 117 2.40 14.08 11.57
CA GLN A 117 3.06 14.79 12.67
C GLN A 117 4.36 15.43 12.19
#